data_AF-A0A8S3EIB9-F1
#
_entry.id   AF-A0A8S3EIB9-F1
#
_cell.length_a   1.000
_cell.length_b   1.000
_cell.length_c   1.000
_cell.angle_alpha   90.00
_cell.angle_beta   90.00
_cell.angle_gamma   90.00
#
_symmetry.space_group_name_H-M   'P 1'
#
loop_
_entity.id
_entity.type
_entity.pdbx_description
1 polymer ?
#
loop_
_entity_poly.entity_id
_entity_poly.type
_entity_poly.pdbx_seq_one_letter_code
_entity_poly.pdbx_strand_id
1 'polypeptide(L)'
;MFMWFILLFIISYANSIEFNPNEIKATDKNAIFVIYPSLYLCNNGSFSFEFRTKTKNGLIFYTYDNYNLDSILVSIYQGKLIV
;
A
#
# COMPACT_ATOMS: atom_id res chain seq x y z
N MET A 1 22.98 21.70 21.53
CA MET A 1 21.91 20.72 21.85
C MET A 1 20.69 20.81 20.93
N PHE A 2 20.29 22.01 20.48
CA PHE A 2 19.10 22.21 19.61
C PHE A 2 19.27 21.70 18.15
N MET A 3 20.49 21.71 17.63
CA MET A 3 20.78 21.37 16.23
C MET A 3 20.54 19.90 15.85
N TRP A 4 20.66 18.99 16.82
CA TRP A 4 20.43 17.55 16.59
C TRP A 4 18.95 17.20 16.45
N PHE A 5 18.04 17.92 17.13
CA PHE A 5 16.60 17.69 16.98
C PHE A 5 16.10 18.10 15.61
N ILE A 6 16.65 19.18 15.03
CA ILE A 6 16.33 19.61 13.66
C ILE A 6 16.78 18.54 12.66
N LEU A 7 17.97 17.96 12.86
CA LEU A 7 18.48 16.90 11.99
C LEU A 7 17.60 15.63 12.04
N LEU A 8 17.17 15.22 13.25
CA LEU A 8 16.26 14.09 13.43
C LEU A 8 14.89 14.34 12.79
N PHE A 9 14.38 15.58 12.86
CA PHE A 9 13.12 15.96 12.23
C PHE A 9 13.21 15.91 10.69
N ILE A 10 14.32 16.38 10.11
CA ILE A 10 14.58 16.31 8.65
C ILE A 10 14.70 14.86 8.18
N ILE A 11 15.39 13.99 8.94
CA ILE A 11 15.51 12.56 8.62
C ILE A 11 14.15 11.86 8.71
N SER A 12 13.33 12.19 9.71
CA SER A 12 11.97 11.65 9.83
C SER A 12 11.10 12.02 8.62
N TYR A 13 11.20 13.26 8.13
CA TYR A 13 10.46 13.74 6.95
C TYR A 13 10.98 13.12 5.65
N ALA A 14 12.28 12.86 5.54
CA ALA A 14 12.84 12.19 4.38
C ALA A 14 12.44 10.70 4.25
N ASN A 15 12.07 10.06 5.36
CA ASN A 15 11.63 8.66 5.37
C ASN A 15 10.10 8.50 5.21
N SER A 16 9.32 9.58 5.23
CA SER A 16 7.92 9.52 4.82
C SER A 16 7.86 9.55 3.31
N ILE A 17 7.78 8.36 2.70
CA ILE A 17 7.37 8.22 1.31
C ILE A 17 5.89 8.59 1.26
N GLU A 18 5.58 9.86 0.97
CA GLU A 18 4.23 10.24 0.58
C GLU A 18 3.91 9.51 -0.74
N PHE A 19 2.80 8.75 -0.75
CA PHE A 19 2.30 8.13 -1.96
C PHE A 19 2.13 9.22 -3.02
N ASN A 20 2.91 9.13 -4.10
CA ASN A 20 2.77 10.02 -5.24
C ASN A 20 1.33 9.93 -5.74
N PRO A 21 0.52 11.01 -5.66
CA PRO A 21 -0.90 10.98 -6.00
C PRO A 21 -1.12 10.99 -7.52
N ASN A 22 -0.11 10.60 -8.32
CA ASN A 22 -0.27 10.27 -9.73
C ASN A 22 -1.59 9.52 -9.89
N GLU A 23 -2.51 10.14 -10.63
CA GLU A 23 -3.91 9.77 -10.70
C GLU A 23 -4.07 8.25 -10.74
N ILE A 24 -4.82 7.72 -9.78
CA ILE A 24 -5.32 6.35 -9.82
C ILE A 24 -5.97 6.16 -11.19
N LYS A 25 -5.26 5.50 -12.11
CA LYS A 25 -5.78 5.22 -13.45
C LYS A 25 -6.70 4.03 -13.31
N ALA A 26 -7.99 4.29 -13.13
CA ALA A 26 -8.98 3.28 -13.43
C ALA A 26 -8.78 2.89 -14.90
N THR A 27 -8.38 1.64 -15.15
CA THR A 27 -8.10 1.13 -16.51
C THR A 27 -9.29 1.29 -17.45
N ASP A 28 -10.50 1.34 -16.90
CA ASP A 28 -11.75 1.52 -17.63
C ASP A 28 -12.80 2.17 -16.70
N LYS A 29 -13.82 2.84 -17.25
CA LYS A 29 -14.96 3.39 -16.47
C LYS A 29 -15.76 2.30 -15.74
N ASN A 30 -15.63 1.05 -16.20
CA ASN A 30 -16.23 -0.14 -15.60
C ASN A 30 -15.21 -1.03 -14.89
N ALA A 31 -13.98 -0.55 -14.66
CA ALA A 31 -12.96 -1.35 -14.01
C ALA A 31 -13.37 -1.69 -12.57
N ILE A 32 -13.35 -2.99 -12.25
CA ILE A 32 -13.70 -3.55 -10.94
C ILE A 32 -12.51 -3.43 -9.96
N PHE A 33 -11.39 -2.88 -10.42
CA PHE A 33 -10.15 -2.74 -9.67
C PHE A 33 -9.40 -1.47 -10.07
N VAL A 34 -8.48 -1.06 -9.19
CA VAL A 34 -7.60 0.09 -9.36
C VAL A 34 -6.16 -0.41 -9.38
N ILE A 35 -5.35 0.10 -10.30
CA ILE A 35 -3.92 -0.16 -10.36
C ILE A 35 -3.19 1.00 -9.68
N TYR A 36 -2.39 0.69 -8.67
CA TYR A 36 -1.48 1.63 -8.02
C TYR A 36 -0.09 1.58 -8.68
N PRO A 37 0.73 2.64 -8.49
CA PRO A 37 2.16 2.58 -8.84
C PRO A 37 2.84 1.38 -8.16
N SER A 38 3.90 0.87 -8.80
CA SER A 38 4.66 -0.27 -8.27
C SER A 38 5.10 -0.02 -6.83
N LEU A 39 4.72 -0.95 -5.95
CA LEU A 39 5.07 -0.89 -4.53
C LEU A 39 6.42 -1.55 -4.31
N TYR A 40 7.44 -0.76 -3.98
CA TYR A 40 8.78 -1.26 -3.65
C TYR A 40 8.93 -1.36 -2.13
N LEU A 41 8.57 -2.52 -1.56
CA LEU A 41 8.76 -2.79 -0.14
C LEU A 41 10.12 -3.45 0.08
N CYS A 42 10.99 -2.77 0.84
CA CYS A 42 12.18 -3.38 1.42
C CYS A 42 11.84 -4.01 2.78
N ASN A 43 12.82 -4.60 3.48
CA ASN A 43 12.63 -5.30 4.77
C ASN A 43 11.92 -4.49 5.88
N ASN A 44 11.84 -3.14 5.77
CA ASN A 44 11.16 -2.25 6.72
C ASN A 44 10.08 -1.37 6.05
N GLY A 45 9.55 -1.80 4.90
CA GLY A 45 8.46 -1.09 4.25
C GLY A 45 7.14 -1.24 5.00
N SER A 46 6.35 -0.17 5.05
CA SER A 46 4.98 -0.21 5.57
C SER A 46 4.01 0.32 4.52
N PHE A 47 2.86 -0.32 4.40
CA PHE A 47 1.74 0.17 3.62
C PHE A 47 0.47 0.12 4.47
N SER A 48 -0.39 1.11 4.32
CA SER A 48 -1.61 1.25 5.11
C SER A 48 -2.75 1.75 4.23
N PHE A 49 -3.94 1.22 4.47
CA PHE A 49 -5.17 1.65 3.82
C PHE A 49 -6.35 1.36 4.74
N GLU A 50 -7.45 2.05 4.51
CA GLU A 50 -8.70 1.85 5.23
C GLU A 50 -9.80 1.44 4.25
N PHE A 51 -10.68 0.53 4.68
CA PHE A 51 -11.82 0.12 3.86
C PHE A 51 -13.02 -0.24 4.74
N ARG A 52 -14.21 -0.19 4.14
CA ARG A 52 -15.46 -0.64 4.77
C ARG A 52 -16.29 -1.40 3.73
N THR A 53 -16.78 -2.58 4.11
CA THR A 53 -17.61 -3.40 3.22
C THR A 53 -18.65 -4.19 4.00
N LYS A 54 -19.75 -4.58 3.33
CA LYS A 54 -20.72 -5.55 3.84
C LYS A 54 -20.50 -6.96 3.25
N THR A 55 -19.57 -7.08 2.30
CA THR A 55 -19.32 -8.30 1.54
C THR A 55 -18.50 -9.26 2.39
N LYS A 56 -18.90 -10.54 2.43
CA LYS A 56 -18.21 -11.57 3.23
C LYS A 56 -17.02 -12.19 2.51
N ASN A 57 -16.88 -11.95 1.21
CA ASN A 57 -15.84 -12.53 0.38
C ASN A 57 -15.40 -11.48 -0.64
N GLY A 58 -14.10 -11.30 -0.81
CA GLY A 58 -13.58 -10.36 -1.81
C GLY A 58 -12.07 -10.17 -1.73
N LEU A 59 -11.48 -9.85 -2.88
CA LEU A 59 -10.10 -9.40 -2.96
C LEU A 59 -10.03 -7.91 -2.65
N ILE A 60 -9.10 -7.50 -1.79
CA ILE A 60 -8.92 -6.09 -1.42
C ILE A 60 -7.64 -5.53 -2.03
N PHE A 61 -6.53 -6.23 -1.86
CA PHE A 61 -5.23 -5.82 -2.36
C PHE A 61 -4.45 -7.03 -2.84
N TYR A 62 -3.71 -6.86 -3.94
CA TYR A 62 -2.82 -7.88 -4.46
C TYR A 62 -1.64 -7.21 -5.15
N THR A 63 -0.45 -7.67 -4.81
CA THR A 63 0.78 -7.37 -5.56
C THR A 63 1.61 -8.63 -5.69
N TYR A 64 2.35 -8.73 -6.78
CA TYR A 64 3.22 -9.85 -7.09
C TYR A 64 4.44 -9.34 -7.82
N ASP A 65 5.61 -9.75 -7.34
CA ASP A 65 6.88 -9.50 -8.00
C ASP A 65 7.27 -10.73 -8.84
N ASN A 66 7.25 -10.57 -10.17
CA ASN A 66 7.66 -11.62 -11.10
C ASN A 66 9.14 -12.01 -10.96
N TYR A 67 10.00 -11.13 -10.42
CA TYR A 67 11.44 -11.38 -10.31
C TYR A 67 11.79 -12.23 -9.09
N ASN A 68 11.29 -11.85 -7.92
CA ASN A 68 11.57 -12.57 -6.67
C ASN A 68 10.51 -13.64 -6.32
N LEU A 69 9.43 -13.72 -7.09
CA LEU A 69 8.28 -14.61 -6.84
C LEU A 69 7.55 -14.33 -5.52
N ASP A 70 7.72 -13.11 -4.98
CA ASP A 70 7.10 -12.66 -3.75
C ASP A 70 5.72 -12.06 -4.02
N SER A 71 4.78 -12.26 -3.09
CA SER A 71 3.43 -11.70 -3.19
C SER A 71 2.93 -11.19 -1.84
N ILE A 72 2.05 -10.20 -1.91
CA ILE A 72 1.22 -9.78 -0.77
C ILE A 72 -0.22 -9.81 -1.24
N LEU A 73 -1.06 -10.50 -0.48
CA LEU A 73 -2.47 -10.64 -0.71
C LEU A 73 -3.21 -10.12 0.51
N VAL A 74 -4.21 -9.27 0.32
CA VAL A 74 -5.17 -8.96 1.39
C VAL A 74 -6.57 -9.23 0.87
N SER A 75 -7.32 -10.06 1.58
CA SER A 75 -8.66 -10.48 1.18
C SER A 75 -9.58 -10.66 2.37
N ILE A 76 -10.88 -10.76 2.10
CA ILE A 76 -11.86 -11.19 3.08
C ILE A 76 -12.37 -12.56 2.67
N TYR A 77 -12.40 -13.49 3.62
CA TYR A 77 -13.02 -14.79 3.47
C TYR A 77 -13.94 -15.07 4.65
N GLN A 78 -15.23 -15.31 4.35
CA GLN A 78 -16.27 -15.54 5.34
C GLN A 78 -16.35 -14.43 6.43
N GLY A 79 -16.12 -13.18 6.02
CA GLY A 79 -16.14 -12.02 6.92
C GLY A 79 -14.88 -11.83 7.77
N LYS A 80 -13.83 -12.64 7.56
CA LYS A 80 -12.53 -12.48 8.22
C LYS A 80 -11.51 -11.89 7.25
N LEU A 81 -10.67 -10.98 7.76
CA LEU A 81 -9.53 -10.45 7.02
C LEU A 81 -8.43 -11.52 6.96
N ILE A 82 -7.88 -11.74 5.77
CA ILE A 82 -6.77 -12.65 5.47
C ILE A 82 -5.65 -11.84 4.83
N VAL A 83 -4.42 -12.01 5.33
CA VAL A 83 -3.18 -11.41 4.82
C VAL A 83 -2.17 -12.52 4.60
#